data_AF-A0A939RS49-F1
#
_entry.id   AF-A0A939RS49-F1
#
_cell.length_a   1.000
_cell.length_b   1.000
_cell.length_c   1.000
_cell.angle_alpha   90.00
_cell.angle_beta   90.00
_cell.angle_gamma   90.00
#
_symmetry.space_group_name_H-M   'P 1'
#
loop_
_entity.id
_entity.type
_entity.pdbx_description
1 polymer ?
#
loop_
_entity_poly.entity_id
_entity_poly.type
_entity_poly.pdbx_seq_one_letter_code
_entity_poly.pdbx_strand_id
1 'polypeptide(L)'
;MSSMEQLYQQLILDHAKSPHGKGLTDGHAAESFQVNPTCGDEVRLRVHLAEGADPAQIDRVSWEGQGCSISQASISVMSELVEGVPVPSAEVLGETFRALMRARGEGLEEEAEDRLGDATAFTGVARYPARIKCALLGWAALRDALAQSGALDLPGQESTPAPASPVPAASVGTDPATPQEDHA
;
A
#
# COMPACT_ATOMS: atom_id res chain seq x y z
N MET A 1 -29.19 -8.87 -10.25
CA MET A 1 -27.76 -9.00 -9.97
C MET A 1 -27.38 -10.44 -10.26
N SER A 2 -26.37 -10.67 -11.10
CA SER A 2 -25.87 -12.01 -11.40
C SER A 2 -25.22 -12.63 -10.15
N SER A 3 -25.05 -13.96 -10.13
CA SER A 3 -24.34 -14.65 -9.04
C SER A 3 -22.90 -14.16 -8.90
N MET A 4 -22.25 -13.81 -10.01
CA MET A 4 -20.89 -13.26 -10.04
C MET A 4 -20.82 -11.85 -9.43
N GLU A 5 -21.79 -10.98 -9.73
CA GLU A 5 -21.86 -9.65 -9.13
C GLU A 5 -22.00 -9.71 -7.59
N GLN A 6 -22.76 -10.68 -7.09
CA GLN A 6 -22.94 -10.89 -5.64
C GLN A 6 -21.65 -11.39 -4.97
N LEU A 7 -20.93 -12.31 -5.62
CA LEU A 7 -19.65 -12.80 -5.12
C LEU A 7 -18.61 -11.67 -5.00
N TYR A 8 -18.46 -10.85 -6.06
CA TYR A 8 -17.52 -9.73 -6.04
C TYR A 8 -17.89 -8.65 -5.02
N GLN A 9 -19.19 -8.39 -4.84
CA GLN A 9 -19.64 -7.49 -3.78
C GLN A 9 -19.26 -8.03 -2.40
N GLN A 10 -19.44 -9.34 -2.16
CA GLN A 10 -19.06 -9.96 -0.90
C GLN A 10 -17.55 -9.85 -0.65
N LEU A 11 -16.73 -10.09 -1.67
CA LEU A 11 -15.28 -9.92 -1.60
C LEU A 11 -14.88 -8.50 -1.16
N ILE A 12 -15.46 -7.47 -1.79
CA ILE A 12 -15.22 -6.07 -1.38
C ILE A 12 -15.58 -5.85 0.09
N LEU A 13 -16.71 -6.38 0.55
CA LEU A 13 -17.15 -6.21 1.93
C LEU A 13 -16.24 -6.95 2.92
N ASP A 14 -15.75 -8.13 2.55
CA ASP A 14 -14.85 -8.92 3.38
C ASP A 14 -13.49 -8.22 3.54
N HIS A 15 -12.89 -7.73 2.45
CA HIS A 15 -11.67 -6.93 2.52
C HIS A 15 -11.85 -5.62 3.27
N ALA A 16 -13.02 -4.99 3.22
CA ALA A 16 -13.31 -3.78 4.00
C ALA A 16 -13.42 -4.07 5.51
N LYS A 17 -13.95 -5.24 5.87
CA LYS A 17 -14.18 -5.66 7.26
C LYS A 17 -12.92 -6.23 7.91
N SER A 18 -12.16 -7.03 7.16
CA SER A 18 -10.95 -7.72 7.60
C SER A 18 -9.80 -7.39 6.65
N PRO A 19 -9.26 -6.16 6.71
CA PRO A 19 -8.28 -5.69 5.74
C PRO A 19 -6.89 -6.30 5.91
N HIS A 20 -6.26 -6.63 4.77
CA HIS A 20 -4.86 -7.02 4.67
C HIS A 20 -3.94 -5.80 4.73
N GLY A 21 -2.76 -5.95 5.32
CA GLY A 21 -1.75 -4.88 5.46
C GLY A 21 -2.12 -3.76 6.43
N LYS A 22 -3.25 -3.84 7.16
CA LYS A 22 -3.68 -2.78 8.07
C LYS A 22 -2.89 -2.81 9.38
N GLY A 23 -2.46 -1.62 9.82
CA GLY A 23 -1.59 -1.40 10.98
C GLY A 23 -0.17 -1.10 10.52
N LEU A 24 0.36 0.07 10.89
CA LEU A 24 1.69 0.49 10.45
C LEU A 24 2.80 -0.31 11.13
N THR A 25 3.82 -0.65 10.35
CA THR A 25 5.04 -1.29 10.82
C THR A 25 6.26 -0.36 10.66
N ASP A 26 7.26 -0.55 11.50
CA ASP A 26 8.53 0.19 11.46
C ASP A 26 9.48 -0.36 10.38
N GLY A 27 10.58 0.33 10.11
CA GLY A 27 11.56 -0.10 9.10
C GLY A 27 11.03 -0.01 7.67
N HIS A 28 10.23 1.00 7.37
CA HIS A 28 9.72 1.26 6.01
C HIS A 28 10.76 2.01 5.18
N ALA A 29 10.75 1.77 3.86
CA ALA A 29 11.61 2.47 2.91
C ALA A 29 11.08 3.88 2.60
N ALA A 30 9.75 4.04 2.54
CA ALA A 30 9.08 5.33 2.34
C ALA A 30 7.63 5.29 2.81
N GLU A 31 7.03 6.46 2.98
CA GLU A 31 5.65 6.66 3.43
C GLU A 31 4.95 7.69 2.54
N SER A 32 3.68 7.47 2.22
CA SER A 32 2.81 8.44 1.55
C SER A 32 1.51 8.63 2.32
N PHE A 33 1.08 9.88 2.46
CA PHE A 33 -0.24 10.23 2.96
C PHE A 33 -1.10 10.80 1.83
N GLN A 34 -2.29 10.23 1.62
CA GLN A 34 -3.22 10.64 0.57
C GLN A 34 -4.62 10.85 1.14
N VAL A 35 -5.35 11.83 0.58
CA VAL A 35 -6.72 12.18 0.97
C VAL A 35 -7.61 12.29 -0.26
N ASN A 36 -8.81 11.68 -0.20
CA ASN A 36 -9.91 11.93 -1.13
C ASN A 36 -11.02 12.71 -0.41
N PRO A 37 -11.01 14.06 -0.46
CA PRO A 37 -11.95 14.89 0.30
C PRO A 37 -13.40 14.74 -0.16
N THR A 38 -13.63 14.25 -1.39
CA THR A 38 -14.97 14.00 -1.93
C THR A 38 -15.77 13.01 -1.08
N CYS A 39 -15.09 12.03 -0.49
CA CYS A 39 -15.71 10.98 0.32
C CYS A 39 -15.18 10.97 1.76
N GLY A 40 -14.24 11.85 2.10
CA GLY A 40 -13.56 11.87 3.39
C GLY A 40 -12.66 10.66 3.61
N ASP A 41 -12.17 10.02 2.54
CA ASP A 41 -11.22 8.91 2.66
C ASP A 41 -9.80 9.46 2.88
N GLU A 42 -9.04 8.81 3.75
CA GLU A 42 -7.62 9.09 3.98
C GLU A 42 -6.84 7.79 4.17
N VAL A 43 -5.58 7.79 3.74
CA VAL A 43 -4.66 6.67 3.95
C VAL A 43 -3.25 7.19 4.16
N ARG A 44 -2.57 6.61 5.16
CA ARG A 44 -1.12 6.64 5.31
C ARG A 44 -0.60 5.25 5.01
N LEU A 45 0.26 5.14 4.01
CA LEU A 45 0.76 3.89 3.47
C LEU A 45 2.29 3.90 3.52
N ARG A 46 2.86 2.82 4.04
CA ARG A 46 4.29 2.56 4.10
C ARG A 46 4.65 1.38 3.21
N VAL A 47 5.73 1.54 2.46
CA VAL A 47 6.31 0.45 1.65
C VAL A 47 7.54 -0.09 2.35
N HIS A 48 7.65 -1.41 2.40
CA HIS A 48 8.84 -2.12 2.87
C HIS A 48 9.43 -2.86 1.67
N LEU A 49 10.73 -2.67 1.42
CA LEU A 49 11.43 -3.30 0.31
C LEU A 49 12.30 -4.44 0.82
N ALA A 50 12.38 -5.52 0.05
CA ALA A 50 13.27 -6.64 0.34
C ALA A 50 14.73 -6.21 0.20
N GLU A 51 15.57 -6.60 1.17
CA GLU A 51 17.00 -6.29 1.13
C GLU A 51 17.70 -7.09 0.01
N GLY A 52 18.55 -6.40 -0.76
CA GLY A 52 19.40 -7.03 -1.77
C GLY A 52 18.69 -7.53 -3.04
N ALA A 53 17.41 -7.21 -3.23
CA ALA A 53 16.68 -7.52 -4.46
C ALA A 53 17.02 -6.53 -5.60
N ASP A 54 17.30 -7.06 -6.79
CA ASP A 54 17.46 -6.29 -8.04
C ASP A 54 16.69 -6.99 -9.18
N PRO A 55 15.60 -6.39 -9.72
CA PRO A 55 15.05 -5.08 -9.34
C PRO A 55 14.51 -5.08 -7.91
N ALA A 56 14.37 -3.88 -7.34
CA ALA A 56 13.76 -3.69 -6.03
C ALA A 56 12.40 -4.41 -5.95
N GLN A 57 12.15 -5.08 -4.83
CA GLN A 57 10.97 -5.91 -4.61
C GLN A 57 10.25 -5.44 -3.35
N ILE A 58 8.92 -5.40 -3.40
CA ILE A 58 8.09 -5.09 -2.24
C ILE A 58 8.09 -6.31 -1.33
N ASP A 59 8.57 -6.17 -0.10
CA ASP A 59 8.38 -7.19 0.95
C ASP A 59 6.92 -7.18 1.39
N ARG A 60 6.43 -6.00 1.79
CA ARG A 60 5.03 -5.77 2.19
C ARG A 60 4.64 -4.30 2.12
N VAL A 61 3.35 -4.07 2.26
CA VAL A 61 2.77 -2.74 2.51
C VAL A 61 2.10 -2.74 3.87
N SER A 62 2.33 -1.68 4.65
CA SER A 62 1.58 -1.44 5.89
C SER A 62 0.82 -0.13 5.79
N TRP A 63 -0.42 -0.08 6.28
CA TRP A 63 -1.23 1.12 6.14
C TRP A 63 -2.19 1.36 7.30
N GLU A 64 -2.52 2.62 7.53
CA GLU A 64 -3.66 3.01 8.33
C GLU A 64 -4.46 4.10 7.64
N GLY A 65 -5.73 4.20 7.97
CA GLY A 65 -6.63 5.12 7.28
C GLY A 65 -8.08 4.88 7.64
N GLN A 66 -8.90 5.85 7.26
CA GLN A 66 -10.34 5.83 7.43
C GLN A 66 -10.97 6.15 6.08
N GLY A 67 -12.11 5.54 5.80
CA GLY A 67 -12.78 5.75 4.54
C GLY A 67 -13.95 4.82 4.34
N CYS A 68 -14.64 5.00 3.22
CA CYS A 68 -15.73 4.14 2.81
C CYS A 68 -15.26 2.69 2.55
N SER A 69 -16.20 1.75 2.45
CA SER A 69 -15.87 0.35 2.19
C SER A 69 -15.06 0.13 0.91
N ILE A 70 -15.28 0.93 -0.14
CA ILE A 70 -14.55 0.81 -1.40
C ILE A 70 -13.07 1.17 -1.24
N SER A 71 -12.76 2.27 -0.55
CA SER A 71 -11.37 2.68 -0.34
C SER A 71 -10.64 1.67 0.55
N GLN A 72 -11.24 1.25 1.66
CA GLN A 72 -10.65 0.24 2.55
C GLN A 72 -10.44 -1.11 1.86
N ALA A 73 -11.43 -1.59 1.11
CA ALA A 73 -11.31 -2.83 0.36
C ALA A 73 -10.22 -2.72 -0.72
N SER A 74 -10.15 -1.61 -1.45
CA SER A 74 -9.16 -1.45 -2.52
C SER A 74 -7.74 -1.38 -1.98
N ILE A 75 -7.52 -0.74 -0.83
CA ILE A 75 -6.19 -0.72 -0.18
C ILE A 75 -5.84 -2.13 0.31
N SER A 76 -6.78 -2.85 0.90
CA SER A 76 -6.61 -4.23 1.37
C SER A 76 -6.22 -5.17 0.22
N VAL A 77 -7.00 -5.22 -0.86
CA VAL A 77 -6.72 -6.04 -2.04
C VAL A 77 -5.38 -5.67 -2.68
N MET A 78 -5.10 -4.37 -2.81
CA MET A 78 -3.80 -3.90 -3.32
C MET A 78 -2.65 -4.39 -2.44
N SER A 79 -2.79 -4.33 -1.11
CA SER A 79 -1.70 -4.70 -0.19
C SER A 79 -1.32 -6.18 -0.33
N GLU A 80 -2.31 -7.06 -0.47
CA GLU A 80 -2.09 -8.48 -0.74
C GLU A 80 -1.51 -8.71 -2.14
N LEU A 81 -2.06 -8.03 -3.15
CA LEU A 81 -1.68 -8.21 -4.55
C LEU A 81 -0.23 -7.78 -4.85
N VAL A 82 0.33 -6.84 -4.09
CA VAL A 82 1.71 -6.35 -4.31
C VAL A 82 2.74 -6.94 -3.34
N GLU A 83 2.32 -7.77 -2.39
CA GLU A 83 3.23 -8.43 -1.45
C GLU A 83 4.17 -9.39 -2.20
N GLY A 84 5.48 -9.25 -1.99
CA GLY A 84 6.49 -10.04 -2.70
C GLY A 84 6.64 -9.68 -4.19
N VAL A 85 6.01 -8.63 -4.71
CA VAL A 85 6.04 -8.28 -6.13
C VAL A 85 7.19 -7.32 -6.46
N PRO A 86 7.94 -7.51 -7.56
CA PRO A 86 8.91 -6.53 -8.05
C PRO A 86 8.27 -5.16 -8.31
N VAL A 87 8.94 -4.07 -7.96
CA VAL A 87 8.41 -2.71 -8.09
C VAL A 87 7.94 -2.36 -9.52
N PRO A 88 8.67 -2.73 -10.59
CA PRO A 88 8.18 -2.52 -11.96
C PRO A 88 6.87 -3.25 -12.25
N SER A 89 6.72 -4.48 -11.73
CA SER A 89 5.48 -5.27 -11.88
C SER A 89 4.33 -4.65 -11.08
N ALA A 90 4.60 -4.11 -9.88
CA ALA A 90 3.61 -3.40 -9.09
C ALA A 90 3.09 -2.13 -9.79
N GLU A 91 3.94 -1.40 -10.51
CA GLU A 91 3.50 -0.25 -11.32
C GLU A 91 2.61 -0.70 -12.50
N VAL A 92 2.93 -1.84 -13.14
CA VAL A 92 2.06 -2.43 -14.18
C VAL A 92 0.69 -2.80 -13.60
N LEU A 93 0.64 -3.40 -12.40
CA LEU A 93 -0.63 -3.70 -11.71
C LEU A 93 -1.42 -2.42 -11.45
N GLY A 94 -0.76 -1.36 -10.99
CA GLY A 94 -1.37 -0.05 -10.76
C GLY A 94 -1.95 0.58 -12.04
N GLU A 95 -1.23 0.53 -13.15
CA GLU A 95 -1.74 1.00 -14.44
C GLU A 95 -2.89 0.13 -14.96
N THR A 96 -2.81 -1.18 -14.78
CA THR A 96 -3.89 -2.11 -15.15
C THR A 96 -5.16 -1.81 -14.34
N PHE A 97 -5.04 -1.57 -13.03
CA PHE A 97 -6.18 -1.20 -12.20
C PHE A 97 -6.76 0.18 -12.58
N ARG A 98 -5.91 1.15 -12.96
CA ARG A 98 -6.36 2.44 -13.51
C ARG A 98 -7.10 2.26 -14.84
N ALA A 99 -6.65 1.34 -15.70
CA ALA A 99 -7.36 0.99 -16.93
C ALA A 99 -8.74 0.38 -16.62
N LEU A 100 -8.83 -0.52 -15.64
CA LEU A 100 -10.10 -1.09 -15.19
C LEU A 100 -11.08 0.01 -14.75
N MET A 101 -10.62 0.99 -13.97
CA MET A 101 -11.46 2.11 -13.54
C MET A 101 -11.94 2.99 -14.70
N ARG A 102 -11.21 3.02 -15.83
CA ARG A 102 -11.61 3.74 -17.05
C ARG A 102 -12.54 2.93 -17.95
N ALA A 103 -12.59 1.61 -17.79
CA ALA A 103 -13.40 0.69 -18.60
C ALA A 103 -14.91 0.77 -18.35
N ARG A 104 -15.37 1.63 -17.42
CA ARG A 104 -16.80 1.89 -17.15
C ARG A 104 -17.62 0.62 -16.87
N GLY A 105 -16.98 -0.42 -16.33
CA GLY A 105 -17.59 -1.68 -15.96
C GLY A 105 -17.82 -2.67 -17.10
N GLU A 106 -17.10 -2.49 -18.22
CA GLU A 106 -16.99 -3.45 -19.31
C GLU A 106 -15.96 -4.55 -19.02
N GLY A 107 -15.08 -4.37 -18.03
CA GLY A 107 -13.97 -5.29 -17.72
C GLY A 107 -12.71 -4.96 -18.50
N LEU A 108 -11.73 -5.85 -18.48
CA LEU A 108 -10.52 -5.80 -19.30
C LEU A 108 -10.39 -7.09 -20.13
N GLU A 109 -9.34 -7.18 -20.94
CA GLU A 109 -8.96 -8.46 -21.57
C GLU A 109 -8.58 -9.49 -20.50
N GLU A 110 -8.80 -10.77 -20.79
CA GLU A 110 -8.64 -11.88 -19.85
C GLU A 110 -7.25 -11.88 -19.19
N GLU A 111 -6.18 -11.65 -19.95
CA GLU A 111 -4.82 -11.62 -19.42
C GLU A 111 -4.56 -10.43 -18.49
N ALA A 112 -5.33 -9.34 -18.61
CA ALA A 112 -5.25 -8.19 -17.71
C ALA A 112 -6.08 -8.43 -16.44
N GLU A 113 -7.22 -9.11 -16.57
CA GLU A 113 -8.04 -9.53 -15.43
C GLU A 113 -7.32 -10.56 -14.56
N ASP A 114 -6.67 -11.56 -15.18
CA ASP A 114 -5.86 -12.56 -14.49
C ASP A 114 -4.74 -11.94 -13.64
N ARG A 115 -4.10 -10.89 -14.16
CA ARG A 115 -3.07 -10.13 -13.43
C ARG A 115 -3.63 -9.39 -12.22
N LEU A 116 -4.87 -8.92 -12.32
CA LEU A 116 -5.53 -8.17 -11.24
C LEU A 116 -6.09 -9.10 -10.15
N GLY A 117 -6.32 -10.39 -10.43
CA GLY A 117 -6.88 -11.33 -9.47
C GLY A 117 -8.14 -10.78 -8.81
N ASP A 118 -8.15 -10.72 -7.48
CA ASP A 118 -9.28 -10.21 -6.70
C ASP A 118 -9.60 -8.72 -6.94
N ALA A 119 -8.65 -7.93 -7.48
CA ALA A 119 -8.91 -6.55 -7.86
C ALA A 119 -9.90 -6.43 -9.04
N THR A 120 -10.18 -7.50 -9.78
CA THR A 120 -11.26 -7.57 -10.78
C THR A 120 -12.65 -7.40 -10.16
N ALA A 121 -12.81 -7.64 -8.86
CA ALA A 121 -14.08 -7.37 -8.15
C ALA A 121 -14.52 -5.90 -8.27
N PHE A 122 -13.60 -4.98 -8.56
CA PHE A 122 -13.88 -3.56 -8.73
C PHE A 122 -14.44 -3.19 -10.11
N THR A 123 -14.63 -4.13 -11.03
CA THR A 123 -15.29 -3.88 -12.34
C THR A 123 -16.65 -3.17 -12.15
N GLY A 124 -17.44 -3.58 -11.16
CA GLY A 124 -18.71 -2.92 -10.84
C GLY A 124 -18.55 -1.47 -10.37
N VAL A 125 -17.46 -1.14 -9.68
CA VAL A 125 -17.16 0.22 -9.17
C VAL A 125 -16.86 1.17 -10.32
N ALA A 126 -16.23 0.70 -11.41
CA ALA A 126 -15.91 1.51 -12.58
C ALA A 126 -17.15 2.14 -13.25
N ARG A 127 -18.35 1.60 -13.01
CA ARG A 127 -19.64 2.17 -13.48
C ARG A 127 -20.03 3.47 -12.77
N TYR A 128 -19.40 3.78 -11.64
CA TYR A 128 -19.76 4.90 -10.77
C TYR A 128 -18.60 5.90 -10.66
N PRO A 129 -18.52 6.91 -11.55
CA PRO A 129 -17.42 7.88 -11.57
C PRO A 129 -17.13 8.56 -10.22
N ALA A 130 -18.17 8.82 -9.42
CA ALA A 130 -18.05 9.39 -8.09
C ALA A 130 -17.27 8.52 -7.09
N ARG A 131 -17.11 7.22 -7.35
CA ARG A 131 -16.42 6.24 -6.49
C ARG A 131 -15.05 5.82 -7.00
N ILE A 132 -14.67 6.24 -8.21
CA ILE A 132 -13.35 5.89 -8.80
C ILE A 132 -12.20 6.41 -7.92
N LYS A 133 -12.31 7.63 -7.37
CA LYS A 133 -11.28 8.18 -6.48
C LYS A 133 -11.14 7.39 -5.17
N CYS A 134 -12.21 6.79 -4.67
CA CYS A 134 -12.14 5.90 -3.51
C CYS A 134 -11.28 4.67 -3.82
N ALA A 135 -11.54 4.02 -4.96
CA ALA A 135 -10.80 2.83 -5.39
C ALA A 135 -9.32 3.16 -5.68
N LEU A 136 -9.03 4.29 -6.30
CA LEU A 136 -7.64 4.65 -6.66
C LEU A 136 -6.79 5.21 -5.53
N LEU A 137 -7.35 5.50 -4.35
CA LEU A 137 -6.64 6.16 -3.25
C LEU A 137 -5.40 5.38 -2.80
N GLY A 138 -5.55 4.09 -2.51
CA GLY A 138 -4.44 3.22 -2.07
C GLY A 138 -3.36 3.07 -3.15
N TRP A 139 -3.77 2.92 -4.40
CA TRP A 139 -2.87 2.81 -5.55
C TRP A 139 -2.08 4.10 -5.82
N ALA A 140 -2.68 5.27 -5.55
CA ALA A 140 -1.96 6.54 -5.60
C ALA A 140 -0.92 6.62 -4.49
N ALA A 141 -1.28 6.21 -3.27
CA ALA A 141 -0.37 6.21 -2.12
C ALA A 141 0.80 5.24 -2.31
N LEU A 142 0.54 4.04 -2.83
CA LEU A 142 1.58 3.06 -3.16
C LEU A 142 2.60 3.63 -4.14
N ARG A 143 2.11 4.15 -5.28
CA ARG A 143 2.97 4.69 -6.34
C ARG A 143 3.84 5.85 -5.84
N ASP A 144 3.25 6.75 -5.06
CA ASP A 144 3.97 7.88 -4.47
C ASP A 144 5.05 7.40 -3.48
N ALA A 145 4.73 6.45 -2.59
CA ALA A 145 5.71 5.88 -1.66
C ALA A 145 6.85 5.14 -2.39
N LEU A 146 6.56 4.38 -3.45
CA LEU A 146 7.57 3.70 -4.27
C LEU A 146 8.49 4.69 -5.01
N ALA A 147 7.97 5.85 -5.42
CA ALA A 147 8.78 6.90 -6.01
C ALA A 147 9.67 7.58 -4.96
N GLN A 148 9.13 7.89 -3.78
CA GLN A 148 9.88 8.48 -2.68
C GLN A 148 10.99 7.56 -2.14
N SER A 149 10.84 6.24 -2.24
CA SER A 149 11.90 5.29 -1.88
C SER A 149 13.05 5.22 -2.90
N GLY A 150 12.88 5.84 -4.09
CA GLY A 150 13.81 5.74 -5.21
C GLY A 150 13.74 4.41 -5.95
N ALA A 151 12.78 3.54 -5.64
CA ALA A 151 12.61 2.25 -6.31
C ALA A 151 11.80 2.34 -7.61
N LEU A 152 11.08 3.46 -7.81
CA LEU A 152 10.31 3.75 -9.02
C LEU A 152 10.69 5.14 -9.57
N ASP A 153 11.27 5.17 -10.77
CA ASP A 153 11.54 6.43 -11.46
C ASP A 153 10.25 7.00 -12.08
N LEU A 154 9.77 8.13 -11.53
CA LEU A 154 8.70 8.89 -12.16
C LEU A 154 9.28 9.91 -13.15
N PRO A 155 8.81 9.97 -14.40
CA PRO A 155 9.23 11.02 -15.31
C PRO A 155 8.81 12.39 -14.77
N GLY A 156 9.81 13.22 -14.38
CA GLY A 156 9.62 14.62 -14.00
C GLY A 156 9.59 14.97 -12.51
N GLN A 157 9.98 14.07 -11.60
CA GLN A 157 10.23 14.44 -10.20
C GLN A 157 11.70 14.22 -9.81
N GLU A 158 12.39 15.31 -9.46
CA GLU A 158 13.67 15.24 -8.75
C GLU A 158 13.45 14.63 -7.36
N SER A 159 14.13 13.52 -7.10
CA SER A 159 14.10 12.80 -5.83
C SER A 159 14.72 13.66 -4.72
N THR A 160 13.88 14.21 -3.85
CA THR A 160 14.34 14.74 -2.56
C THR A 160 14.48 13.55 -1.60
N PRO A 161 15.67 13.31 -1.01
CA PRO A 161 15.87 12.15 -0.14
C PRO A 161 14.96 12.23 1.08
N ALA A 162 14.33 11.10 1.43
CA ALA A 162 13.52 10.94 2.62
C ALA A 162 14.33 11.30 3.88
N PRO A 163 13.72 11.95 4.89
CA PRO A 163 14.40 12.19 6.16
C PRO A 163 14.68 10.85 6.84
N ALA A 164 15.95 10.63 7.21
CA ALA A 164 16.36 9.44 7.95
C ALA A 164 15.54 9.31 9.24
N SER A 165 14.89 8.15 9.42
CA SER A 165 14.22 7.81 10.67
C SER A 165 15.19 7.93 11.84
N PRO A 166 14.79 8.56 12.97
CA PRO A 166 15.69 8.69 14.11
C PRO A 166 16.03 7.32 14.68
N VAL A 167 17.32 7.00 14.70
CA VAL A 167 17.88 5.83 15.38
C VAL A 167 17.54 5.95 16.88
N PRO A 168 16.96 4.93 17.53
CA PRO A 168 16.73 4.98 18.96
C PRO A 168 18.08 5.08 19.68
N ALA A 169 18.23 6.12 20.50
CA ALA A 169 19.42 6.35 21.29
C ALA A 169 19.67 5.13 22.19
N ALA A 170 20.82 4.48 21.99
CA ALA A 170 21.31 3.44 22.87
C ALA A 170 21.43 3.99 24.29
N SER A 171 20.66 3.44 25.23
CA SER A 171 20.80 3.69 26.65
C SER A 171 22.17 3.20 27.11
N VAL A 172 23.09 4.13 27.34
CA VAL A 172 24.38 3.89 27.99
C VAL A 172 24.11 3.32 29.38
N GLY A 173 24.39 2.02 29.53
CA GLY A 173 24.49 1.37 30.83
C GLY A 173 25.61 2.02 31.62
N THR A 174 25.27 2.60 32.77
CA THR A 174 26.27 2.97 33.78
C THR A 174 26.25 1.89 34.83
N ASP A 175 27.18 0.95 34.69
CA ASP A 175 27.69 0.15 35.79
C ASP A 175 28.75 0.99 36.52
N PRO A 176 28.76 1.01 37.85
CA PRO A 176 30.05 1.01 38.51
C PRO A 176 30.08 -0.04 39.62
N ALA A 177 30.71 -1.17 39.31
CA ALA A 177 31.40 -1.97 40.30
C ALA A 177 32.81 -1.40 40.49
N THR A 178 33.16 -0.95 41.69
CA THR A 178 34.54 -0.99 42.20
C THR A 178 34.51 -1.24 43.71
N PRO A 179 35.33 -2.17 44.24
CA PRO A 179 35.30 -2.60 45.64
C PRO A 179 36.13 -1.67 46.52
N GLN A 180 35.75 -1.55 47.79
CA GLN A 180 36.55 -0.85 48.80
C GLN A 180 36.97 -1.81 49.92
N GLU A 181 38.25 -1.71 50.23
CA GLU A 181 39.11 -2.61 51.01
C GLU A 181 38.86 -2.59 52.52
N ASP A 182 39.36 -3.66 53.15
CA ASP A 182 39.50 -3.90 54.58
C ASP A 182 40.02 -2.71 55.40
N HIS A 183 39.34 -2.42 56.53
CA HIS A 183 39.98 -1.98 57.77
C HIS A 183 39.01 -2.10 58.97
N ALA A 184 39.17 -3.17 59.75
CA ALA A 184 39.21 -3.23 61.23
C ALA A 184 38.90 -4.66 61.73
#